data_AF-A0A3P1SRJ4-F1
#
_entry.id   AF-A0A3P1SRJ4-F1
#
_cell.length_a   1.000
_cell.length_b   1.000
_cell.length_c   1.000
_cell.angle_alpha   90.00
_cell.angle_beta   90.00
_cell.angle_gamma   90.00
#
_symmetry.space_group_name_H-M   'P 1'
#
loop_
_entity.id
_entity.type
_entity.pdbx_description
1 polymer ?
#
loop_
_entity_poly.entity_id
_entity_poly.type
_entity_poly.pdbx_seq_one_letter_code
_entity_poly.pdbx_strand_id
1 'polypeptide(L)'
;MSNDINQISQINSQIEAYFDGIEHTIFNGSMFAPWRGSFEVKKVYIKKDNADIKCDLDVRLQHWPEGVVVKVYKHKALAALPSVNNADIAREFLKQEPVPSKFWKETFYFSHRTDLDDARYVLREGNDMTPADADTCLTMLKGFIEEIEAILN
;
A
#
# COMPACT_ATOMS: atom_id res chain seq x y z
N MET A 1 31.37 6.36 -7.25
CA MET A 1 31.01 7.20 -6.09
C MET A 1 30.15 8.39 -6.48
N SER A 2 30.62 9.39 -7.24
CA SER A 2 29.77 10.54 -7.63
C SER A 2 28.61 10.16 -8.57
N ASN A 3 28.85 9.26 -9.53
CA ASN A 3 27.81 8.80 -10.46
C ASN A 3 26.71 7.99 -9.78
N ASP A 4 27.07 7.11 -8.84
CA ASP A 4 26.12 6.24 -8.14
C ASP A 4 25.18 7.05 -7.22
N ILE A 5 25.72 8.08 -6.56
CA ILE A 5 24.95 9.01 -5.72
C ILE A 5 23.93 9.78 -6.55
N ASN A 6 24.35 10.27 -7.73
CA ASN A 6 23.45 10.97 -8.66
C ASN A 6 22.34 10.05 -9.17
N GLN A 7 22.66 8.78 -9.46
CA GLN A 7 21.69 7.79 -9.92
C GLN A 7 20.65 7.45 -8.84
N ILE A 8 21.07 7.20 -7.59
CA ILE A 8 20.14 6.92 -6.48
C ILE A 8 19.21 8.11 -6.23
N SER A 9 19.73 9.34 -6.27
CA SER A 9 18.92 10.55 -6.11
C SER A 9 17.85 10.70 -7.22
N GLN A 10 18.22 10.40 -8.47
CA GLN A 10 17.30 10.40 -9.60
C GLN A 10 16.20 9.34 -9.44
N ILE A 11 16.56 8.10 -9.08
CA ILE A 11 15.59 7.02 -8.83
C ILE A 11 14.65 7.41 -7.70
N ASN A 12 15.16 7.92 -6.58
CA ASN A 12 14.33 8.33 -5.45
C ASN A 12 13.33 9.43 -5.84
N SER A 13 13.77 10.43 -6.60
CA SER A 13 12.89 11.50 -7.09
C SER A 13 11.79 10.98 -8.02
N GLN A 14 12.12 10.01 -8.87
CA GLN A 14 11.17 9.37 -9.77
C GLN A 14 10.12 8.54 -9.01
N ILE A 15 10.55 7.75 -8.02
CA ILE A 15 9.65 6.98 -7.16
C ILE A 15 8.67 7.89 -6.41
N GLU A 16 9.15 9.03 -5.89
CA GLU A 16 8.29 10.01 -5.23
C GLU A 16 7.21 10.53 -6.18
N ALA A 17 7.61 10.90 -7.40
CA ALA A 17 6.66 11.37 -8.41
C ALA A 17 5.59 10.30 -8.73
N TYR A 18 5.96 9.02 -8.76
CA TYR A 18 4.97 7.95 -8.94
C TYR A 18 4.02 7.82 -7.75
N PHE A 19 4.51 7.88 -6.52
CA PHE A 19 3.65 7.81 -5.35
C PHE A 19 2.76 9.05 -5.19
N ASP A 20 3.24 10.23 -5.57
CA ASP A 20 2.42 11.45 -5.64
C ASP A 20 1.32 11.30 -6.71
N GLY A 21 1.63 10.65 -7.84
CA GLY A 21 0.64 10.29 -8.86
C GLY A 21 -0.39 9.27 -8.37
N ILE A 22 0.02 8.25 -7.61
CA ILE A 22 -0.88 7.28 -6.96
C ILE A 22 -1.81 8.00 -6.00
N GLU A 23 -1.27 8.83 -5.10
CA GLU A 23 -2.03 9.63 -4.14
C GLU A 23 -3.03 10.54 -4.85
N HIS A 24 -2.60 11.27 -5.88
CA HIS A 24 -3.48 12.11 -6.68
C HIS A 24 -4.62 11.30 -7.32
N THR A 25 -4.32 10.10 -7.82
CA THR A 25 -5.32 9.23 -8.46
C THR A 25 -6.31 8.64 -7.47
N ILE A 26 -5.91 8.37 -6.22
CA ILE A 26 -6.83 7.93 -5.17
C ILE A 26 -7.95 8.97 -4.96
N PHE A 27 -7.61 10.25 -4.90
CA PHE A 27 -8.61 11.30 -4.67
C PHE A 27 -9.39 11.70 -5.93
N ASN A 28 -8.74 11.72 -7.10
CA ASN A 28 -9.28 12.34 -8.31
C ASN A 28 -9.62 11.35 -9.42
N GLY A 29 -9.12 10.12 -9.37
CA GLY A 29 -9.32 9.09 -10.39
C GLY A 29 -10.75 8.57 -10.44
N SER A 30 -11.26 8.30 -11.64
CA SER A 30 -12.62 7.77 -11.83
C SER A 30 -12.81 6.39 -11.21
N MET A 31 -11.75 5.57 -11.15
CA MET A 31 -11.80 4.21 -10.58
C MET A 31 -12.11 4.19 -9.07
N PHE A 32 -11.89 5.31 -8.37
CA PHE A 32 -12.20 5.46 -6.95
C PHE A 32 -13.41 6.37 -6.69
N ALA A 33 -14.14 6.74 -7.74
CA ALA A 33 -15.32 7.59 -7.62
C ALA A 33 -16.36 7.12 -6.57
N PRO A 34 -16.61 5.80 -6.37
CA PRO A 34 -17.56 5.33 -5.37
C PRO A 34 -17.24 5.74 -3.93
N TRP A 35 -15.96 5.99 -3.60
CA TRP A 35 -15.51 6.30 -2.24
C TRP A 35 -14.96 7.73 -2.10
N ARG A 36 -15.21 8.58 -3.11
CA ARG A 36 -14.71 9.96 -3.12
C ARG A 36 -15.25 10.74 -1.92
N GLY A 37 -14.36 11.45 -1.24
CA GLY A 37 -14.69 12.21 -0.03
C GLY A 37 -14.63 11.39 1.26
N SER A 38 -14.49 10.06 1.17
CA SER A 38 -14.38 9.16 2.34
C SER A 38 -12.96 8.67 2.59
N PHE A 39 -12.01 8.96 1.71
CA PHE A 39 -10.61 8.54 1.87
C PHE A 39 -9.90 9.31 2.98
N GLU A 40 -9.12 8.58 3.75
CA GLU A 40 -8.02 9.09 4.56
C GLU A 40 -6.74 8.41 4.06
N VAL A 41 -5.72 9.22 3.74
CA VAL A 41 -4.42 8.73 3.29
C VAL A 41 -3.35 9.29 4.21
N LYS A 42 -2.61 8.41 4.88
CA LYS A 42 -1.44 8.77 5.68
C LYS A 42 -0.16 8.42 4.92
N LYS A 43 0.67 9.43 4.69
CA LYS A 43 1.93 9.32 3.94
C LYS A 43 3.14 9.25 4.85
N VAL A 44 4.04 8.30 4.62
CA VAL A 44 5.31 8.18 5.35
C VAL A 44 6.45 7.96 4.36
N TYR A 45 7.27 8.99 4.17
CA TYR A 45 8.48 8.91 3.34
C TYR A 45 9.72 8.98 4.23
N ILE A 46 10.61 7.99 4.09
CA ILE A 46 11.89 7.96 4.80
C ILE A 46 13.00 8.03 3.77
N LYS A 47 13.75 9.13 3.80
CA LYS A 47 14.91 9.39 2.95
C LYS A 47 16.17 9.33 3.79
N LYS A 48 17.19 8.66 3.27
CA LYS A 48 18.54 8.65 3.83
C LYS A 48 19.51 8.89 2.68
N ASP A 49 20.61 9.58 2.98
CA ASP A 49 21.64 9.85 1.96
C ASP A 49 22.19 8.53 1.41
N ASN A 50 22.26 8.45 0.09
CA ASN A 50 22.81 7.30 -0.65
C ASN A 50 22.10 5.96 -0.37
N ALA A 51 20.81 6.01 -0.03
CA ALA A 51 19.99 4.82 0.19
C ALA A 51 18.64 4.92 -0.52
N ASP A 52 18.02 3.76 -0.72
CA ASP A 52 16.68 3.66 -1.30
C ASP A 52 15.67 4.43 -0.45
N ILE A 53 14.82 5.21 -1.12
CA ILE A 53 13.66 5.79 -0.46
C ILE A 53 12.68 4.69 -0.07
N LYS A 54 12.14 4.82 1.14
CA LYS A 54 10.93 4.11 1.57
C LYS A 54 9.73 5.05 1.45
N CYS A 55 8.68 4.61 0.79
CA CYS A 55 7.40 5.31 0.63
C CYS A 55 6.26 4.41 1.08
N ASP A 56 5.46 4.86 2.04
CA ASP A 56 4.23 4.20 2.46
C ASP A 56 3.05 5.17 2.28
N LEU A 57 1.95 4.69 1.68
CA LEU A 57 0.62 5.31 1.72
C LEU A 57 -0.33 4.35 2.42
N ASP A 58 -0.79 4.74 3.61
CA ASP A 58 -1.82 4.01 4.35
C ASP A 58 -3.16 4.57 3.94
N VAL A 59 -3.85 3.84 3.08
CA VAL A 59 -5.13 4.24 2.48
C VAL A 59 -6.26 3.55 3.23
N ARG A 60 -7.25 4.32 3.66
CA ARG A 60 -8.46 3.76 4.28
C ARG A 60 -9.68 4.59 3.94
N LEU A 61 -10.85 4.02 4.21
CA LEU A 61 -12.09 4.78 4.27
C LEU A 61 -12.39 5.17 5.72
N GLN A 62 -12.98 6.35 5.90
CA GLN A 62 -13.26 6.93 7.21
C GLN A 62 -14.19 6.07 8.06
N HIS A 63 -15.13 5.33 7.44
CA HIS A 63 -16.06 4.46 8.15
C HIS A 63 -15.48 3.09 8.52
N TRP A 64 -14.30 2.72 8.03
CA TRP A 64 -13.66 1.48 8.43
C TRP A 64 -13.33 1.48 9.92
N PRO A 65 -13.26 0.31 10.58
CA PRO A 65 -12.71 0.22 11.91
C PRO A 65 -11.31 0.82 11.98
N GLU A 66 -10.97 1.46 13.10
CA GLU A 66 -9.63 2.00 13.30
C GLU A 66 -8.57 0.91 13.15
N GLY A 67 -7.49 1.24 12.45
CA GLY A 67 -6.39 0.32 12.20
C GLY A 67 -6.51 -0.51 10.93
N VAL A 68 -7.69 -0.58 10.29
CA VAL A 68 -7.87 -1.21 8.98
C VAL A 68 -7.41 -0.25 7.88
N VAL A 69 -6.45 -0.69 7.07
CA VAL A 69 -5.87 0.08 5.97
C VAL A 69 -5.47 -0.84 4.81
N VAL A 70 -5.42 -0.31 3.59
CA VAL A 70 -4.60 -0.87 2.51
C VAL A 70 -3.32 -0.05 2.42
N LYS A 71 -2.19 -0.67 2.73
CA LYS A 71 -0.87 -0.07 2.65
C LYS A 71 -0.29 -0.24 1.26
N VAL A 72 -0.14 0.85 0.51
CA VAL A 72 0.69 0.90 -0.70
C VAL A 72 2.11 1.22 -0.27
N TYR A 73 3.05 0.33 -0.57
CA TYR A 73 4.39 0.32 -0.01
C TYR A 73 5.44 0.22 -1.10
N LYS A 74 6.49 1.03 -0.99
CA LYS A 74 7.74 0.85 -1.70
C LYS A 74 8.92 0.96 -0.74
N HIS A 75 9.80 -0.04 -0.81
CA HIS A 75 11.19 0.06 -0.33
C HIS A 75 12.04 -0.81 -1.27
N LYS A 76 12.47 -1.99 -0.82
CA LYS A 76 13.09 -3.01 -1.68
C LYS A 76 12.14 -3.55 -2.75
N ALA A 77 10.85 -3.60 -2.44
CA ALA A 77 9.79 -4.12 -3.31
C ALA A 77 8.65 -3.09 -3.41
N LEU A 78 7.79 -3.23 -4.41
CA LEU A 78 6.53 -2.51 -4.55
C LEU A 78 5.37 -3.45 -4.24
N ALA A 79 4.46 -3.06 -3.35
CA ALA A 79 3.34 -3.90 -2.94
C ALA A 79 2.11 -3.08 -2.52
N ALA A 80 0.95 -3.72 -2.57
CA ALA A 80 -0.27 -3.26 -1.91
C ALA A 80 -0.73 -4.34 -0.92
N LEU A 81 -1.02 -3.95 0.32
CA LEU A 81 -1.32 -4.89 1.39
C LEU A 81 -2.56 -4.48 2.20
N PRO A 82 -3.62 -5.31 2.22
CA PRO A 82 -4.72 -5.11 3.16
C PRO A 82 -4.27 -5.56 4.57
N SER A 83 -4.36 -4.66 5.54
CA SER A 83 -3.84 -4.91 6.88
C SER A 83 -4.69 -4.30 7.97
N VAL A 84 -4.62 -4.89 9.17
CA VAL A 84 -5.19 -4.34 10.39
C VAL A 84 -4.20 -4.46 11.54
N ASN A 85 -4.11 -3.45 12.41
CA ASN A 85 -3.20 -3.45 13.56
C ASN A 85 -3.81 -4.03 14.85
N ASN A 86 -5.04 -4.53 14.78
CA ASN A 86 -5.78 -5.10 15.89
C ASN A 86 -6.28 -6.51 15.53
N ALA A 87 -5.83 -7.51 16.29
CA ALA A 87 -6.17 -8.91 16.10
C ALA A 87 -7.68 -9.18 16.32
N ASP A 88 -8.32 -8.44 17.23
CA ASP A 88 -9.72 -8.68 17.56
C ASP A 88 -10.64 -8.22 16.43
N ILE A 89 -10.29 -7.12 15.75
CA ILE A 89 -10.99 -6.68 14.52
C ILE A 89 -10.84 -7.73 13.42
N ALA A 90 -9.62 -8.24 13.20
CA ALA A 90 -9.40 -9.31 12.22
C ALA A 90 -10.28 -10.53 12.53
N ARG A 91 -10.31 -10.97 13.79
CA ARG A 91 -11.10 -12.13 14.22
C ARG A 91 -12.60 -11.89 14.10
N GLU A 92 -13.05 -10.69 14.48
CA GLU A 92 -14.46 -10.29 14.42
C GLU A 92 -14.97 -10.29 12.99
N PHE A 93 -14.27 -9.67 12.05
CA PHE A 93 -14.79 -9.49 10.69
C PHE A 93 -14.44 -10.67 9.77
N LEU A 94 -13.22 -11.21 9.83
CA LEU A 94 -12.81 -12.32 8.96
C LEU A 94 -13.32 -13.70 9.43
N LYS A 95 -13.80 -13.79 10.68
CA LYS A 95 -14.27 -15.04 11.31
C LYS A 95 -13.23 -16.18 11.27
N GLN A 96 -11.96 -15.83 11.30
CA GLN A 96 -10.82 -16.75 11.30
C GLN A 96 -9.72 -16.27 12.25
N GLU A 97 -8.75 -17.14 12.55
CA GLU A 97 -7.62 -16.72 13.38
C GLU A 97 -6.77 -15.69 12.63
N PRO A 98 -6.44 -14.54 13.24
CA PRO A 98 -5.66 -13.50 12.59
C PRO A 98 -4.29 -14.01 12.15
N VAL A 99 -3.94 -13.77 10.87
CA VAL A 99 -2.65 -14.16 10.31
C VAL A 99 -1.70 -12.97 10.37
N PRO A 100 -0.57 -13.05 11.09
CA PRO A 100 0.38 -11.95 11.18
C PRO A 100 1.01 -11.60 9.83
N SER A 101 1.17 -10.31 9.55
CA SER A 101 1.88 -9.83 8.39
C SER A 101 3.38 -10.13 8.50
N LYS A 102 3.94 -10.82 7.51
CA LYS A 102 5.35 -11.29 7.55
C LYS A 102 6.39 -10.18 7.67
N PHE A 103 6.19 -9.06 6.97
CA PHE A 103 7.17 -7.97 6.89
C PHE A 103 6.73 -6.68 7.59
N TRP A 104 5.49 -6.63 8.09
CA TRP A 104 4.93 -5.47 8.80
C TRP A 104 4.57 -5.89 10.22
N LYS A 105 5.50 -5.62 11.15
CA LYS A 105 5.32 -5.98 12.57
C LYS A 105 4.03 -5.38 13.12
N GLU A 106 3.43 -6.09 14.07
CA GLU A 106 2.24 -5.63 14.81
C GLU A 106 1.02 -5.39 13.92
N THR A 107 0.97 -6.04 12.75
CA THR A 107 -0.20 -6.03 11.86
C THR A 107 -0.56 -7.44 11.44
N PHE A 108 -1.82 -7.62 11.04
CA PHE A 108 -2.40 -8.85 10.52
C PHE A 108 -2.92 -8.59 9.11
N TYR A 109 -2.98 -9.63 8.27
CA TYR A 109 -3.65 -9.55 6.99
C TYR A 109 -5.16 -9.35 7.20
N PHE A 110 -5.74 -8.40 6.47
CA PHE A 110 -7.18 -8.12 6.52
C PHE A 110 -7.85 -8.46 5.19
N SER A 111 -7.83 -9.75 4.85
CA SER A 111 -8.37 -10.28 3.59
C SER A 111 -8.61 -11.79 3.72
N HIS A 112 -9.50 -12.33 2.90
CA HIS A 112 -9.75 -13.77 2.81
C HIS A 112 -8.75 -14.51 1.91
N ARG A 113 -7.86 -13.78 1.22
CA ARG A 113 -6.82 -14.37 0.38
C ARG A 113 -5.76 -15.05 1.25
N THR A 114 -5.38 -16.26 0.85
CA THR A 114 -4.39 -17.08 1.58
C THR A 114 -2.97 -16.97 1.00
N ASP A 115 -2.81 -16.32 -0.15
CA ASP A 115 -1.57 -16.21 -0.91
C ASP A 115 -0.92 -14.82 -0.80
N LEU A 116 -1.36 -13.99 0.15
CA LEU A 116 -0.87 -12.61 0.35
C LEU A 116 0.61 -12.52 0.66
N ASP A 117 1.26 -13.65 0.93
CA ASP A 117 2.71 -13.72 1.01
C ASP A 117 3.42 -13.42 -0.30
N ASP A 118 2.76 -13.69 -1.43
CA ASP A 118 3.26 -13.43 -2.76
C ASP A 118 2.33 -12.51 -3.57
N ALA A 119 1.01 -12.68 -3.47
CA ALA A 119 0.02 -11.94 -4.27
C ALA A 119 -0.08 -10.44 -3.95
N ARG A 120 0.54 -9.98 -2.86
CA ARG A 120 0.61 -8.55 -2.51
C ARG A 120 1.62 -7.76 -3.35
N TYR A 121 2.60 -8.44 -3.96
CA TYR A 121 3.69 -7.78 -4.65
C TYR A 121 3.28 -7.39 -6.07
N VAL A 122 3.62 -6.16 -6.43
CA VAL A 122 3.66 -5.70 -7.83
C VAL A 122 5.05 -5.94 -8.40
N LEU A 123 6.09 -5.52 -7.67
CA LEU A 123 7.49 -5.75 -8.03
C LEU A 123 8.30 -6.26 -6.85
N ARG A 124 9.27 -7.13 -7.14
CA ARG A 124 10.27 -7.57 -6.15
C ARG A 124 11.44 -6.60 -6.04
N GLU A 125 11.74 -5.87 -7.12
CA GLU A 125 12.73 -4.79 -7.19
C GLU A 125 12.00 -3.44 -7.32
N GLY A 126 11.75 -2.78 -6.20
CA GLY A 126 10.91 -1.58 -6.12
C GLY A 126 11.54 -0.32 -6.73
N ASN A 127 12.84 -0.33 -7.00
CA ASN A 127 13.53 0.76 -7.70
C ASN A 127 13.32 0.70 -9.22
N ASP A 128 12.89 -0.43 -9.76
CA ASP A 128 12.60 -0.62 -11.18
C ASP A 128 11.16 -0.22 -11.53
N MET A 129 10.44 0.41 -10.59
CA MET A 129 9.06 0.84 -10.76
C MET A 129 8.89 1.70 -12.01
N THR A 130 7.90 1.34 -12.81
CA THR A 130 7.47 2.07 -14.00
C THR A 130 6.07 2.66 -13.79
N PRO A 131 5.58 3.52 -14.70
CA PRO A 131 4.19 3.99 -14.64
C PRO A 131 3.16 2.86 -14.68
N ALA A 132 3.43 1.76 -15.42
CA ALA A 132 2.53 0.62 -15.50
C ALA A 132 2.43 -0.14 -14.16
N ASP A 133 3.51 -0.15 -13.38
CA ASP A 133 3.50 -0.73 -12.03
C ASP A 133 2.69 0.14 -11.06
N ALA A 134 2.70 1.46 -11.25
CA ALA A 134 1.82 2.37 -10.49
C ALA A 134 0.33 2.07 -10.78
N ASP A 135 -0.03 1.88 -12.05
CA ASP A 135 -1.40 1.51 -12.45
C ASP A 135 -1.82 0.13 -11.91
N THR A 136 -0.88 -0.82 -11.90
CA THR A 136 -1.09 -2.14 -11.29
C THR A 136 -1.31 -2.01 -9.78
N CYS A 137 -0.53 -1.18 -9.10
CA CYS A 137 -0.71 -0.84 -7.69
C CYS A 137 -2.11 -0.24 -7.42
N LEU A 138 -2.56 0.71 -8.24
CA LEU A 138 -3.88 1.32 -8.11
C LEU A 138 -5.01 0.30 -8.31
N THR A 139 -4.84 -0.62 -9.27
CA THR A 139 -5.80 -1.71 -9.52
C THR A 139 -5.87 -2.67 -8.33
N MET A 140 -4.72 -3.06 -7.77
CA MET A 140 -4.67 -3.90 -6.57
C MET A 140 -5.27 -3.20 -5.35
N LEU A 141 -4.94 -1.92 -5.14
CA LEU A 141 -5.52 -1.09 -4.09
C LEU A 141 -7.04 -1.08 -4.17
N LYS A 142 -7.60 -0.81 -5.37
CA LYS A 142 -9.05 -0.85 -5.59
C LYS A 142 -9.63 -2.22 -5.24
N GLY A 143 -9.02 -3.31 -5.72
CA GLY A 143 -9.50 -4.66 -5.43
C GLY A 143 -9.51 -4.98 -3.93
N PHE A 144 -8.51 -4.51 -3.19
CA PHE A 144 -8.49 -4.67 -1.73
C PHE A 144 -9.50 -3.78 -1.01
N ILE A 145 -9.74 -2.54 -1.48
CA ILE A 145 -10.82 -1.71 -0.93
C ILE A 145 -12.17 -2.40 -1.11
N GLU A 146 -12.45 -2.94 -2.29
CA GLU A 146 -13.70 -3.67 -2.56
C GLU A 146 -13.85 -4.91 -1.68
N GLU A 147 -12.76 -5.66 -1.48
CA GLU A 147 -12.75 -6.80 -0.57
C GLU A 147 -13.01 -6.39 0.88
N ILE A 148 -12.36 -5.33 1.36
CA ILE A 148 -12.56 -4.82 2.72
C ILE A 148 -13.99 -4.33 2.93
N GLU A 149 -14.57 -3.60 1.97
CA GLU A 149 -15.98 -3.21 2.01
C GLU A 149 -16.90 -4.44 2.10
N ALA A 150 -16.60 -5.51 1.37
CA ALA A 150 -17.38 -6.75 1.44
C ALA A 150 -17.21 -7.51 2.77
N ILE A 151 -16.04 -7.40 3.42
CA ILE A 151 -15.77 -8.00 4.73
C ILE A 151 -16.51 -7.26 5.85
N LEU A 152 -16.65 -5.93 5.72
CA LEU A 152 -17.23 -5.07 6.76
C LEU A 152 -18.76 -4.98 6.72
N ASN A 153 -19.39 -5.39 5.60
CA ASN A 153 -20.84 -5.39 5.41
C ASN A 153 -21.46 -6.76 5.72
#